data_AF-A0A1M4M9H9-F1
#
_entry.id   AF-A0A1M4M9H9-F1
#
_cell.length_a   1.000
_cell.length_b   1.000
_cell.length_c   1.000
_cell.angle_alpha   90.00
_cell.angle_beta   90.00
_cell.angle_gamma   90.00
#
_symmetry.space_group_name_H-M   'P 1'
#
loop_
_entity.id
_entity.type
_entity.pdbx_description
1 polymer ?
#
loop_
_entity_poly.entity_id
_entity_poly.type
_entity_poly.pdbx_seq_one_letter_code
_entity_poly.pdbx_strand_id
1 'polypeptide(L)'
;MLLTTNYDFVSVLSKVGLDRYANHHSLDILIHEGRTNLSGGEKRRVTLARSILRETPILILDEPLANLDEKNAKAIESQLLSIKDRTLIIISH
;
A
#
# COMPACT_ATOMS: atom_id res chain seq x y z
N MET A 1 -23.73 11.39 -7.74
CA MET A 1 -22.47 12.01 -8.21
C MET A 1 -21.43 11.81 -7.13
N LEU A 2 -20.86 10.60 -7.02
CA LEU A 2 -19.82 10.29 -6.05
C LEU A 2 -18.49 10.74 -6.66
N LEU A 3 -17.88 11.76 -6.08
CA LEU A 3 -16.47 12.07 -6.31
C LEU A 3 -15.66 10.99 -5.58
N THR A 4 -15.52 9.81 -6.19
CA THR A 4 -14.61 8.77 -5.70
C THR A 4 -13.19 9.19 -6.04
N THR A 5 -12.33 9.28 -5.02
CA THR A 5 -10.96 9.74 -5.17
C THR A 5 -10.14 8.65 -5.86
N ASN A 6 -9.94 8.78 -7.17
CA ASN A 6 -8.78 8.42 -8.04
C ASN A 6 -7.75 7.34 -7.62
N TYR A 7 -8.10 6.31 -6.86
CA TYR A 7 -7.22 5.18 -6.60
C TYR A 7 -7.89 3.88 -7.02
N ASP A 8 -7.60 3.46 -8.25
CA ASP A 8 -7.84 2.09 -8.67
C ASP A 8 -6.98 1.12 -7.83
N PHE A 9 -7.53 -0.03 -7.45
CA PHE A 9 -6.86 -1.06 -6.66
C PHE A 9 -5.52 -1.46 -7.26
N VAL A 10 -5.49 -1.59 -8.59
CA VAL A 10 -4.28 -1.92 -9.36
C VAL A 10 -3.21 -0.85 -9.17
N SER A 11 -3.59 0.42 -9.26
CA SER A 11 -2.68 1.55 -9.05
C SER A 11 -2.08 1.52 -7.65
N VAL A 12 -2.89 1.25 -6.62
CA VAL A 12 -2.38 1.20 -5.24
C VAL A 12 -1.44 0.03 -5.02
N LEU A 13 -1.72 -1.14 -5.58
CA LEU A 13 -0.84 -2.30 -5.46
C LEU A 13 0.54 -2.03 -6.10
N SER A 14 0.57 -1.43 -7.30
CA SER A 14 1.84 -1.02 -7.91
C SER A 14 2.57 0.03 -7.07
N LYS A 15 1.83 1.01 -6.52
CA LYS A 15 2.37 2.03 -5.62
C LYS A 15 3.09 1.44 -4.42
N VAL A 16 2.54 0.40 -3.79
CA VAL A 16 3.19 -0.27 -2.67
C VAL A 16 4.16 -1.39 -3.07
N GLY A 17 4.70 -1.43 -4.29
CA GLY A 17 5.66 -2.45 -4.71
C GLY A 17 5.09 -3.88 -4.70
N LEU A 18 3.81 -4.01 -5.04
CA LEU A 18 3.11 -5.28 -5.26
C LEU A 18 2.77 -5.46 -6.75
N ASP A 19 3.65 -5.04 -7.65
CA ASP A 19 3.42 -5.01 -9.10
C ASP A 19 2.98 -6.34 -9.69
N ARG A 20 3.48 -7.47 -9.16
CA ARG A 20 3.06 -8.81 -9.61
C ARG A 20 1.58 -9.13 -9.35
N TYR A 21 0.97 -8.41 -8.41
CA TYR A 21 -0.45 -8.48 -8.07
C TYR A 21 -1.26 -7.34 -8.70
N ALA A 22 -0.59 -6.32 -9.23
CA ALA A 22 -1.20 -5.13 -9.82
C ALA A 22 -1.65 -5.39 -11.28
N ASN A 23 -2.49 -6.41 -11.48
CA ASN A 23 -3.21 -6.61 -12.73
C ASN A 23 -4.53 -7.34 -12.43
N HIS A 24 -5.53 -7.16 -13.29
CA HIS A 24 -6.87 -7.70 -13.06
C HIS A 24 -6.92 -9.24 -12.96
N HIS A 25 -6.02 -9.96 -13.63
CA HIS A 25 -5.98 -11.42 -13.54
C HIS A 25 -5.38 -11.94 -12.23
N SER A 26 -4.50 -11.17 -11.60
CA SER A 26 -3.86 -11.52 -10.33
C SER A 26 -4.70 -11.16 -9.09
N LEU A 27 -5.76 -10.37 -9.23
CA LEU A 27 -6.60 -9.97 -8.09
C LEU A 27 -7.39 -11.14 -7.48
N ASP A 28 -7.68 -12.15 -8.29
CA ASP A 28 -8.41 -13.35 -7.86
C ASP A 28 -7.48 -14.44 -7.28
N ILE A 29 -6.17 -14.17 -7.15
CA ILE A 29 -5.23 -15.12 -6.56
C ILE A 29 -5.66 -15.43 -5.13
N LEU A 30 -5.93 -16.72 -4.88
CA LEU A 30 -6.36 -17.19 -3.58
C LEU A 30 -5.21 -17.07 -2.56
N ILE A 31 -5.45 -16.30 -1.50
CA ILE A 31 -4.54 -16.21 -0.37
C ILE A 31 -4.85 -17.37 0.57
N HIS A 32 -3.85 -18.22 0.81
CA HIS A 32 -3.99 -19.41 1.64
C HIS A 32 -4.23 -19.03 3.11
N GLU A 33 -4.82 -19.92 3.90
CA GLU A 33 -4.97 -19.72 5.35
C GLU A 33 -3.62 -19.37 6.00
N GLY A 34 -3.64 -18.44 6.95
CA GLY A 34 -2.41 -17.90 7.56
C GLY A 34 -1.55 -17.04 6.62
N ARG A 35 -2.01 -16.75 5.39
CA ARG A 35 -1.28 -15.98 4.36
C ARG A 35 0.06 -16.64 4.04
N THR A 36 0.12 -17.97 3.97
CA THR A 36 1.37 -18.74 3.79
C THR A 36 2.03 -18.49 2.43
N ASN A 37 1.26 -18.09 1.42
CA ASN A 37 1.76 -17.72 0.09
C ASN A 37 2.15 -16.24 -0.06
N LEU A 38 2.21 -15.47 1.04
CA LEU A 38 2.75 -14.10 1.06
C LEU A 38 4.00 -14.06 1.93
N SER A 39 5.06 -13.41 1.44
CA SER A 39 6.22 -13.07 2.26
C SER A 39 5.83 -12.09 3.38
N GLY A 40 6.63 -12.01 4.45
CA GLY A 40 6.40 -11.06 5.53
C GLY A 40 6.30 -9.60 5.03
N GLY A 41 7.18 -9.23 4.09
CA GLY A 41 7.15 -7.92 3.43
C GLY A 41 5.87 -7.68 2.63
N GLU A 42 5.38 -8.69 1.91
CA GLU A 42 4.11 -8.57 1.17
C GLU A 42 2.91 -8.39 2.09
N LYS A 43 2.84 -9.11 3.21
CA LYS A 43 1.77 -8.93 4.20
C LYS A 43 1.73 -7.48 4.71
N ARG A 44 2.90 -6.87 4.93
CA ARG A 44 3.00 -5.46 5.34
C ARG A 44 2.56 -4.52 4.22
N ARG A 45 3.01 -4.74 2.99
CA ARG A 45 2.63 -3.90 1.82
C ARG A 45 1.15 -4.01 1.48
N VAL A 46 0.52 -5.18 1.63
CA VAL A 46 -0.95 -5.33 1.54
C VAL A 46 -1.65 -4.49 2.61
N THR A 47 -1.11 -4.44 3.82
CA THR A 47 -1.68 -3.63 4.91
C THR A 47 -1.55 -2.13 4.60
N LEU A 48 -0.41 -1.71 4.05
CA LEU A 48 -0.19 -0.34 3.57
C LEU A 48 -1.12 0.02 2.41
N ALA A 49 -1.29 -0.87 1.42
CA ALA A 49 -2.24 -0.66 0.32
C ALA A 49 -3.65 -0.43 0.85
N ARG A 50 -4.09 -1.27 1.79
CA ARG A 50 -5.40 -1.13 2.45
C ARG A 50 -5.56 0.21 3.16
N SER A 51 -4.51 0.71 3.83
CA SER A 51 -4.58 2.00 4.52
C SER A 51 -4.63 3.19 3.56
N ILE A 52 -3.96 3.11 2.40
CA ILE A 52 -4.01 4.13 1.34
C ILE A 52 -5.40 4.17 0.69
N LEU A 53 -5.94 3.01 0.31
CA LEU A 53 -7.29 2.85 -0.26
C LEU A 53 -8.39 3.35 0.67
N ARG A 54 -8.13 3.32 1.99
CA ARG A 54 -9.05 3.86 2.97
C ARG A 54 -9.04 5.39 2.88
N GLU A 55 -10.09 5.96 2.29
CA GLU A 55 -10.32 7.41 2.19
C GLU A 55 -10.65 8.00 3.58
N THR A 56 -9.61 8.18 4.40
CA THR A 56 -9.72 8.72 5.75
C THR A 56 -9.03 10.08 5.84
N PRO A 57 -9.59 11.04 6.60
CA PRO A 57 -9.03 12.39 6.71
C PRO A 57 -7.68 12.41 7.45
N ILE A 58 -7.41 11.40 8.28
CA ILE A 58 -6.15 11.24 9.00
C ILE A 58 -5.65 9.81 8.79
N LEU A 59 -4.42 9.68 8.31
CA LEU A 59 -3.71 8.42 8.13
C LEU A 59 -2.46 8.41 9.00
N ILE A 60 -2.40 7.47 9.95
CA ILE A 60 -1.24 7.26 10.83
C ILE A 60 -0.56 5.97 10.39
N LEU A 61 0.74 6.03 10.14
CA LEU A 61 1.55 4.90 9.71
C LEU A 61 2.73 4.71 10.67
N ASP A 62 2.81 3.53 11.27
CA ASP A 62 3.88 3.15 12.18
C ASP A 62 4.91 2.26 11.46
N GLU A 63 6.10 2.82 11.24
CA GLU A 63 7.19 2.25 10.44
C GLU A 63 6.73 1.60 9.11
N PRO A 64 5.97 2.31 8.25
CA PRO A 64 5.35 1.68 7.08
C PRO A 64 6.34 1.03 6.10
N LEU A 65 7.62 1.43 6.16
CA LEU A 65 8.67 1.03 5.23
C LEU A 65 9.68 0.03 5.83
N ALA A 66 9.53 -0.34 7.10
CA ALA A 66 10.50 -1.23 7.73
C ALA A 66 10.50 -2.64 7.08
N ASN A 67 11.70 -3.22 6.98
CA ASN A 67 11.98 -4.49 6.29
C ASN A 67 11.78 -4.46 4.76
N LEU A 68 11.77 -3.27 4.15
CA LEU A 68 11.90 -3.12 2.69
C LEU A 68 13.34 -2.79 2.31
N ASP A 69 13.75 -3.20 1.11
CA ASP A 69 15.00 -2.71 0.53
C ASP A 69 14.90 -1.19 0.26
N GLU A 70 16.06 -0.53 0.25
CA GLU A 70 16.19 0.92 0.16
C GLU A 70 15.47 1.51 -1.08
N LYS A 71 15.53 0.82 -2.21
CA LYS A 71 14.91 1.27 -3.46
C LYS A 71 13.39 1.29 -3.33
N ASN A 72 12.79 0.20 -2.85
CA ASN A 72 11.36 0.12 -2.64
C ASN A 72 10.88 1.08 -1.54
N ALA A 73 11.64 1.23 -0.45
CA ALA A 73 11.31 2.18 0.62
C ALA A 73 11.21 3.61 0.10
N LYS A 74 12.24 4.10 -0.63
CA LYS A 74 12.26 5.46 -1.20
C LYS A 74 11.12 5.71 -2.19
N ALA A 75 10.79 4.72 -3.01
CA ALA A 75 9.70 4.82 -3.98
C ALA A 75 8.34 4.99 -3.28
N ILE A 76 8.06 4.16 -2.28
CA ILE A 76 6.81 4.21 -1.52
C ILE A 76 6.74 5.49 -0.67
N GLU A 77 7.84 5.90 -0.04
CA GLU A 77 7.92 7.14 0.73
C GLU A 77 7.55 8.36 -0.11
N SER A 78 8.16 8.48 -1.29
CA SER A 78 7.88 9.58 -2.23
C SER A 78 6.40 9.65 -2.61
N GLN A 79 5.75 8.49 -2.74
CA GLN A 79 4.32 8.42 -3.03
C GLN A 79 3.45 8.77 -1.84
N LEU A 80 3.79 8.31 -0.64
CA LEU A 80 3.07 8.67 0.59
C LEU A 80 3.11 10.19 0.80
N LEU A 81 4.28 10.82 0.62
CA LEU A 81 4.46 12.27 0.72
C LEU A 81 3.75 13.06 -0.40
N SER A 82 3.37 12.40 -1.50
CA SER A 82 2.62 13.03 -2.58
C SER A 82 1.11 13.20 -2.29
N ILE A 83 0.58 12.52 -1.25
CA ILE A 83 -0.83 12.57 -0.88
C ILE A 83 -1.16 13.96 -0.29
N LYS A 84 -2.12 14.68 -0.90
CA LYS A 84 -2.50 16.06 -0.51
C LYS A 84 -3.81 16.18 0.27
N ASP A 85 -4.74 15.26 0.08
CA ASP A 85 -6.13 15.42 0.56
C ASP A 85 -6.40 14.81 1.95
N ARG A 86 -5.35 14.47 2.70
CA ARG A 86 -5.47 13.95 4.08
C ARG A 86 -4.25 14.32 4.91
N THR A 87 -4.44 14.38 6.23
CA THR A 87 -3.35 14.51 7.18
C THR A 87 -2.60 13.17 7.28
N LEU A 88 -1.29 13.20 7.06
CA LEU A 88 -0.43 12.03 7.11
C LEU A 88 0.55 12.17 8.29
N ILE A 89 0.57 11.18 9.17
CA ILE A 89 1.52 11.08 10.27
C ILE A 89 2.32 9.80 10.05
N ILE A 90 3.63 9.93 9.83
CA ILE A 90 4.54 8.79 9.65
C ILE A 90 5.50 8.76 10.84
N ILE A 91 5.57 7.61 11.49
CA ILE A 91 6.59 7.28 12.50
C ILE A 91 7.62 6.41 11.77
N SER A 92 8.88 6.84 11.80
CA SER A 92 10.01 6.10 11.21
C SER A 92 11.25 6.30 12.08
N HIS A 93 12.15 5.32 12.03
CA HIS A 93 13.51 5.42 12.58
C HIS A 93 14.45 6.13 11.61
#